data_AF-A0A7S1B5F8-F1
#
_entry.id   AF-A0A7S1B5F8-F1
#
_cell.length_a   1.000
_cell.length_b   1.000
_cell.length_c   1.000
_cell.angle_alpha   90.00
_cell.angle_beta   90.00
_cell.angle_gamma   90.00
#
_symmetry.space_group_name_H-M   'P 1'
#
loop_
_entity.id
_entity.type
_entity.pdbx_description
1 polymer ?
#
loop_
_entity_poly.entity_id
_entity_poly.type
_entity_poly.pdbx_seq_one_letter_code
_entity_poly.pdbx_strand_id
1 'polypeptide(L)'
;RRDIGSHGFEYVTTFSDKLMEVYRDHVIPGINLFPASGYVEIALGAAAQILKPGDKNNVELCTIKFKRPMALENGCKMISEQYFTSGVKFYELSKDLKKSSAVASIDQINVGKSIKGSSSFTYTNIPQMLRNL
;
A
#
# COMPACT_ATOMS: atom_id res chain seq x y z
N ARG A 1 19.07 -1.65 -11.90
CA ARG A 1 18.20 -2.40 -10.97
C ARG A 1 18.69 -2.06 -9.57
N ARG A 2 17.91 -1.38 -8.73
CA ARG A 2 18.32 -1.10 -7.35
C ARG A 2 17.98 -2.35 -6.57
N ASP A 3 18.97 -3.19 -6.33
CA ASP A 3 18.77 -4.44 -5.61
C ASP A 3 18.35 -4.10 -4.18
N ILE A 4 17.22 -4.63 -3.72
CA ILE A 4 16.76 -4.44 -2.34
C ILE A 4 17.73 -5.11 -1.34
N GLY A 5 18.57 -6.03 -1.83
CA GLY A 5 19.66 -6.65 -1.08
C GLY A 5 19.17 -7.32 0.20
N SER A 6 19.93 -7.18 1.28
CA SER A 6 19.57 -7.66 2.62
C SER A 6 18.63 -6.72 3.39
N HIS A 7 18.15 -5.64 2.76
CA HIS A 7 17.37 -4.58 3.43
C HIS A 7 15.85 -4.75 3.29
N GLY A 8 15.39 -5.79 2.59
CA GLY A 8 13.96 -6.00 2.39
C GLY A 8 13.63 -7.18 1.48
N PHE A 9 12.42 -7.14 0.93
CA PHE A 9 11.91 -8.09 -0.07
C PHE A 9 11.40 -7.38 -1.31
N GLU A 10 11.73 -7.94 -2.48
CA GLU A 10 11.14 -7.54 -3.76
C GLU A 10 10.11 -8.60 -4.18
N TYR A 11 8.87 -8.19 -4.37
CA TYR A 11 7.81 -9.04 -4.93
C TYR A 11 7.41 -8.52 -6.31
N VAL A 12 7.23 -9.44 -7.27
CA VAL A 12 6.68 -9.12 -8.59
C VAL A 12 5.31 -9.77 -8.72
N THR A 13 4.27 -8.95 -8.76
CA THR A 13 2.90 -9.40 -9.03
C THR A 13 2.62 -9.31 -10.53
N THR A 14 2.13 -10.39 -11.12
CA THR A 14 1.66 -10.40 -12.52
C THR A 14 0.14 -10.47 -12.52
N PHE A 15 -0.49 -9.51 -13.17
CA PHE A 15 -1.94 -9.42 -13.23
C PHE A 15 -2.47 -10.25 -14.40
N SER A 16 -3.08 -11.39 -14.10
CA SER A 16 -3.66 -12.29 -15.11
C SER A 16 -5.09 -11.88 -15.46
N ASP A 17 -5.62 -12.40 -16.57
CA ASP A 17 -7.02 -12.21 -16.98
C ASP A 17 -8.02 -12.43 -15.85
N LYS A 18 -7.87 -13.53 -15.09
CA LYS A 18 -8.75 -13.84 -13.94
C LYS A 18 -8.66 -12.79 -12.84
N LEU A 19 -7.46 -12.24 -12.60
CA LEU A 19 -7.30 -11.19 -11.60
C LEU A 19 -7.90 -9.87 -12.10
N MET A 20 -7.88 -9.59 -13.41
CA MET A 20 -8.57 -8.44 -14.00
C MET A 20 -10.08 -8.49 -13.78
N GLU A 21 -10.66 -9.68 -13.75
CA GLU A 21 -12.09 -9.84 -13.47
C GLU A 21 -12.49 -9.34 -12.09
N VAL A 22 -11.61 -9.47 -11.09
CA VAL A 22 -11.83 -8.98 -9.72
C VAL A 22 -11.83 -7.46 -9.68
N TYR A 23 -11.08 -6.81 -10.56
CA TYR A 23 -10.95 -5.35 -10.62
C TYR A 23 -11.93 -4.69 -11.59
N ARG A 24 -12.85 -5.45 -12.23
CA ARG A 24 -13.83 -4.90 -13.18
C ARG A 24 -14.78 -3.87 -12.58
N ASP A 25 -14.97 -3.87 -11.27
CA ASP A 25 -15.84 -2.90 -10.60
C ASP A 25 -15.09 -1.60 -10.23
N HIS A 26 -13.76 -1.59 -10.34
CA HIS A 26 -12.92 -0.43 -10.04
C HIS A 26 -12.49 0.28 -11.34
N VAL A 27 -13.51 0.78 -12.06
CA VAL A 27 -13.39 1.42 -13.37
C VAL A 27 -13.55 2.92 -13.24
N ILE A 28 -12.58 3.67 -13.80
CA ILE A 28 -12.67 5.12 -13.98
C ILE A 28 -12.46 5.37 -15.49
N PRO A 29 -13.24 6.28 -16.08
CA PRO A 29 -14.08 6.01 -17.28
C PRO A 29 -13.55 4.91 -18.24
N GLY A 30 -13.97 3.66 -18.02
CA GLY A 30 -13.70 2.52 -18.92
C GLY A 30 -12.34 1.83 -18.76
N ILE A 31 -11.47 2.34 -17.88
CA ILE A 31 -10.16 1.76 -17.60
C ILE A 31 -10.18 1.12 -16.21
N ASN A 32 -9.85 -0.18 -16.13
CA ASN A 32 -9.61 -0.84 -14.86
C ASN A 32 -8.36 -0.22 -14.24
N LEU A 33 -8.49 0.38 -13.06
CA LEU A 33 -7.36 0.95 -12.34
C LEU A 33 -7.07 0.11 -11.10
N PHE A 34 -5.79 -0.04 -10.77
CA PHE A 34 -5.43 -0.65 -9.50
C PHE A 34 -5.91 0.25 -8.35
N PRO A 35 -6.71 -0.28 -7.41
CA PRO A 35 -7.31 0.54 -6.37
C PRO A 35 -6.28 1.02 -5.36
N ALA A 36 -6.51 2.21 -4.81
CA ALA A 36 -5.70 2.75 -3.72
C ALA A 36 -5.63 1.79 -2.52
N SER A 37 -6.74 1.11 -2.21
CA SER A 37 -6.82 0.10 -1.15
C SER A 37 -5.93 -1.12 -1.41
N GLY A 38 -5.70 -1.51 -2.66
CA GLY A 38 -4.79 -2.62 -2.98
C GLY A 38 -3.36 -2.34 -2.55
N TYR A 39 -2.89 -1.08 -2.66
CA TYR A 39 -1.56 -0.70 -2.16
C TYR A 39 -1.51 -0.77 -0.63
N VAL A 40 -2.60 -0.37 0.04
CA VAL A 40 -2.74 -0.43 1.50
C VAL A 40 -2.71 -1.89 1.98
N GLU A 41 -3.46 -2.78 1.33
CA GLU A 41 -3.49 -4.22 1.67
C GLU A 41 -2.12 -4.88 1.52
N ILE A 42 -1.40 -4.59 0.43
CA ILE A 42 -0.05 -5.14 0.23
C ILE A 42 0.91 -4.63 1.32
N ALA A 43 0.79 -3.37 1.73
CA ALA A 43 1.60 -2.81 2.79
C ALA A 43 1.26 -3.38 4.18
N LEU A 44 -0.02 -3.62 4.46
CA LEU A 44 -0.44 -4.36 5.66
C LEU A 44 0.07 -5.80 5.64
N GLY A 45 0.08 -6.45 4.48
CA GLY A 45 0.70 -7.76 4.29
C GLY A 45 2.20 -7.75 4.56
N ALA A 46 2.90 -6.68 4.16
CA ALA A 46 4.32 -6.47 4.52
C ALA A 46 4.49 -6.33 6.04
N ALA A 47 3.64 -5.56 6.70
CA ALA A 47 3.65 -5.39 8.16
C ALA A 47 3.40 -6.71 8.90
N ALA A 48 2.49 -7.55 8.39
CA ALA A 48 2.15 -8.84 8.98
C ALA A 48 3.35 -9.82 8.98
N GLN A 49 4.30 -9.70 8.06
CA GLN A 49 5.52 -10.52 8.05
C GLN A 49 6.49 -10.18 9.18
N ILE A 50 6.43 -8.95 9.71
CA ILE A 50 7.22 -8.49 10.85
C ILE A 50 6.60 -8.97 12.17
N LEU A 51 5.29 -9.25 12.14
CA LEU A 51 4.51 -9.66 13.31
C LEU A 51 4.59 -11.14 13.59
N LYS A 52 4.52 -11.51 14.88
CA LYS A 52 4.34 -12.91 15.25
C LYS A 52 2.90 -13.35 15.01
N PRO A 53 2.67 -14.58 14.54
CA PRO A 53 1.32 -15.12 14.42
C PRO A 53 0.56 -15.01 15.75
N GLY A 54 -0.66 -14.47 15.71
CA GLY A 54 -1.52 -14.29 16.89
C GLY A 54 -1.35 -12.96 17.64
N ASP A 55 -0.36 -12.14 17.28
CA ASP A 55 -0.23 -10.80 17.86
C ASP A 55 -1.36 -9.89 17.35
N LYS A 56 -2.16 -9.36 18.29
CA LYS A 56 -3.15 -8.30 18.01
C LYS A 56 -2.45 -6.95 18.00
N ASN A 57 -1.85 -6.58 16.87
CA ASN A 57 -1.13 -5.33 16.74
C ASN A 57 -1.85 -4.37 15.79
N ASN A 58 -1.73 -3.09 16.08
CA ASN A 58 -2.20 -2.03 15.20
C ASN A 58 -1.08 -1.68 14.23
N VAL A 59 -1.43 -1.52 12.96
CA VAL A 59 -0.50 -1.07 11.93
C VAL A 59 -0.91 0.33 11.51
N GLU A 60 0.03 1.26 11.58
CA GLU A 60 -0.12 2.62 11.07
C GLU A 60 0.77 2.76 9.82
N LEU A 61 0.18 3.21 8.72
CA LEU A 61 0.87 3.50 7.48
C LEU A 61 1.10 5.00 7.37
N CYS A 62 2.34 5.44 7.52
CA CYS A 62 2.69 6.85 7.53
C CYS A 62 3.08 7.33 6.12
N THR A 63 2.54 8.49 5.74
CA THR A 63 2.90 9.20 4.51
C THR A 63 2.64 8.36 3.25
N ILE A 64 1.38 7.99 3.03
CA ILE A 64 0.94 7.32 1.81
C ILE A 64 0.89 8.34 0.66
N LYS A 65 1.54 8.02 -0.46
CA LYS A 65 1.59 8.85 -1.66
C LYS A 65 1.17 8.03 -2.87
N PHE A 66 0.03 8.39 -3.47
CA PHE A 66 -0.39 7.88 -4.78
C PHE A 66 0.15 8.84 -5.84
N LYS A 67 1.19 8.42 -6.56
CA LYS A 67 1.93 9.31 -7.49
C LYS A 67 1.24 9.44 -8.83
N ARG A 68 0.64 8.33 -9.29
CA ARG A 68 -0.16 8.27 -10.52
C ARG A 68 -1.03 7.01 -10.50
N PRO A 69 -2.13 6.99 -11.28
CA PRO A 69 -2.88 5.77 -11.51
C PRO A 69 -2.01 4.68 -12.16
N MET A 70 -2.28 3.42 -11.81
CA MET A 70 -1.78 2.26 -12.52
C MET A 70 -2.95 1.62 -13.29
N ALA A 71 -2.89 1.68 -14.61
CA ALA A 71 -3.85 0.99 -15.45
C ALA A 71 -3.60 -0.52 -15.37
N LEU A 72 -4.69 -1.27 -15.24
CA LEU A 72 -4.65 -2.72 -15.21
C LEU A 72 -4.96 -3.26 -16.59
N GLU A 73 -4.00 -3.99 -17.14
CA GLU A 73 -4.11 -4.73 -18.39
C GLU A 73 -3.62 -6.16 -18.14
N ASN A 74 -4.12 -7.13 -18.92
CA ASN A 74 -3.62 -8.49 -18.83
C ASN A 74 -2.10 -8.55 -19.03
N GLY A 75 -1.42 -9.24 -18.12
CA GLY A 75 0.03 -9.41 -18.12
C GLY A 75 0.80 -8.21 -17.57
N CYS A 76 0.15 -7.13 -17.16
CA CYS A 76 0.86 -6.02 -16.50
C CYS A 76 1.49 -6.51 -15.19
N LYS A 77 2.59 -5.87 -14.79
CA LYS A 77 3.40 -6.30 -13.65
C LYS A 77 3.63 -5.14 -12.69
N MET A 78 3.48 -5.43 -11.41
CA MET A 78 3.83 -4.51 -10.33
C MET A 78 4.97 -5.08 -9.52
N ILE A 79 5.98 -4.24 -9.28
CA ILE A 79 7.05 -4.49 -8.33
C ILE A 79 6.67 -3.83 -7.01
N SER A 80 6.70 -4.60 -5.93
CA SER A 80 6.55 -4.12 -4.56
C SER A 80 7.87 -4.31 -3.82
N GLU A 81 8.56 -3.21 -3.56
CA GLU A 81 9.79 -3.15 -2.79
C GLU A 81 9.44 -2.87 -1.33
N GLN A 82 9.53 -3.88 -0.46
CA GLN A 82 9.22 -3.80 0.96
C GLN A 82 10.51 -3.73 1.78
N TYR A 83 10.66 -2.74 2.66
CA TYR A 83 11.86 -2.56 3.48
C TYR A 83 11.59 -2.90 4.95
N PHE A 84 12.42 -3.74 5.57
CA PHE A 84 12.15 -4.36 6.89
C PHE A 84 11.81 -3.39 8.03
N THR A 85 12.33 -2.17 8.00
CA THR A 85 12.16 -1.15 9.06
C THR A 85 11.60 0.17 8.54
N SER A 86 11.11 0.20 7.30
CA SER A 86 10.64 1.42 6.64
C SER A 86 9.28 1.13 6.00
N GLY A 87 9.07 1.56 4.77
CA GLY A 87 7.81 1.43 4.07
C GLY A 87 7.88 0.54 2.85
N VAL A 88 6.98 0.82 1.91
CA VAL A 88 6.84 0.05 0.67
C VAL A 88 6.80 0.99 -0.52
N LYS A 89 7.54 0.65 -1.57
CA LYS A 89 7.49 1.37 -2.85
C LYS A 89 6.90 0.46 -3.92
N PHE A 90 6.00 1.03 -4.70
CA PHE A 90 5.30 0.32 -5.76
C PHE A 90 5.70 0.90 -7.11
N TYR A 91 6.02 0.02 -8.05
CA TYR A 91 6.38 0.39 -9.41
C TYR A 91 5.60 -0.46 -10.40
N GLU A 92 5.13 0.16 -11.46
CA GLU A 92 4.69 -0.55 -12.65
C GLU A 92 5.92 -0.88 -13.50
N LEU A 93 6.03 -2.12 -13.95
CA LEU A 93 7.08 -2.59 -14.84
C LEU A 93 6.58 -2.50 -16.29
N SER A 94 7.37 -1.87 -17.15
CA SER A 94 7.03 -1.73 -18.58
C SER A 94 6.95 -3.09 -19.28
N LYS A 95 6.20 -3.15 -20.38
CA LYS A 95 6.04 -4.38 -21.19
C LYS A 95 7.37 -4.96 -21.69
N ASP A 96 8.37 -4.11 -21.95
CA ASP A 96 9.72 -4.52 -22.34
C ASP A 96 10.62 -4.95 -21.15
N LEU A 97 10.10 -4.90 -19.92
CA LEU A 97 10.75 -5.25 -18.65
C LEU A 97 12.04 -4.47 -18.35
N LYS A 98 12.35 -3.41 -19.11
CA LYS A 98 13.59 -2.64 -18.99
C LYS A 98 13.44 -1.43 -18.09
N LYS A 99 12.21 -0.93 -17.90
CA LYS A 99 11.93 0.29 -17.16
C LYS A 99 10.83 0.03 -16.13
N SER A 100 10.96 0.66 -14.98
CA SER A 100 9.88 0.71 -13.99
C SER A 100 9.58 2.15 -13.65
N SER A 101 8.31 2.44 -13.33
CA SER A 101 7.85 3.77 -12.98
C SER A 101 7.04 3.71 -11.69
N ALA A 102 7.39 4.56 -10.73
CA ALA A 102 6.75 4.56 -9.42
C ALA A 102 5.27 4.97 -9.53
N VAL A 103 4.40 4.20 -8.90
CA VAL A 103 2.94 4.42 -8.89
C VAL A 103 2.44 4.85 -7.51
N ALA A 104 3.01 4.28 -6.45
CA ALA A 104 2.69 4.64 -5.08
C ALA A 104 3.89 4.42 -4.16
N SER A 105 3.86 5.05 -2.99
CA SER A 105 4.76 4.72 -1.89
C SER A 105 4.09 4.94 -0.54
N ILE A 106 4.56 4.19 0.44
CA ILE A 106 4.32 4.40 1.86
C ILE A 106 5.72 4.55 2.45
N ASP A 107 6.00 5.65 3.12
CA ASP A 107 7.38 5.95 3.53
C ASP A 107 7.77 5.19 4.81
N GLN A 108 6.78 4.87 5.66
CA GLN A 108 7.00 4.18 6.92
C GLN A 108 5.78 3.34 7.33
N ILE A 109 6.05 2.14 7.87
CA ILE A 109 5.06 1.28 8.49
C ILE A 109 5.41 1.16 9.97
N ASN A 110 4.53 1.67 10.83
CA ASN A 110 4.65 1.55 12.27
C ASN A 110 3.78 0.40 12.76
N VAL A 111 4.36 -0.46 13.57
CA VAL A 111 3.66 -1.60 14.14
C VAL A 111 3.69 -1.49 15.67
N GLY A 112 2.52 -1.21 16.25
CA GLY A 112 2.35 -1.00 17.68
C GLY A 112 1.60 -2.16 18.35
N LYS A 113 1.89 -2.40 19.63
CA LYS A 113 1.09 -3.33 20.45
C LYS A 113 -0.35 -2.82 20.56
N SER A 114 -1.33 -3.73 20.55
CA SER A 114 -2.75 -3.43 20.77
C SER A 114 -2.95 -2.36 21.84
N ILE A 115 -3.75 -1.34 21.52
CA ILE A 115 -4.25 -0.42 22.52
C ILE A 115 -5.04 -1.25 23.54
N LYS A 116 -4.54 -1.37 24.77
CA LYS A 116 -5.37 -1.87 25.88
C LYS A 116 -6.46 -0.83 26.14
N GLY A 117 -7.63 -1.07 25.59
CA GLY A 117 -8.80 -0.20 25.74
C GLY A 117 -9.19 0.46 24.43
N SER A 118 -10.20 -0.10 23.76
CA SER A 118 -11.05 0.67 22.88
C SER A 118 -11.79 1.74 23.69
N SER A 119 -11.10 2.83 24.00
CA SER A 119 -11.72 4.12 24.29
C SER A 119 -11.69 4.92 23.00
N SER A 120 -12.90 5.12 22.47
CA SER A 120 -13.34 6.17 21.54
C SER A 120 -12.29 7.17 21.07
N PHE A 121 -12.23 7.35 19.74
CA PHE A 121 -11.68 8.51 19.05
C PHE A 121 -11.82 9.80 19.85
N THR A 122 -10.70 10.45 20.15
CA THR A 122 -10.69 11.89 20.42
C THR A 122 -9.80 12.56 19.39
N TYR A 123 -10.46 13.24 18.44
CA TYR A 123 -9.86 14.31 17.65
C TYR A 123 -9.42 15.42 18.61
N THR A 124 -8.13 15.52 18.91
CA THR A 124 -7.57 16.75 19.47
C THR A 124 -6.94 17.55 18.33
N ASN A 125 -7.78 18.39 17.70
CA ASN A 125 -7.53 19.82 17.50
C ASN A 125 -8.55 20.42 16.53
N ILE A 126 -9.73 20.74 17.05
CA ILE A 126 -10.57 21.80 16.48
C ILE A 126 -10.23 23.07 17.27
N PRO A 127 -9.76 24.16 16.63
CA PRO A 127 -9.54 25.43 17.30
C PRO A 127 -10.79 25.89 18.05
N GLN A 128 -10.59 26.46 19.23
CA GLN A 128 -11.60 26.79 20.25
C GLN A 128 -12.62 27.89 19.84
N MET A 129 -12.69 28.26 18.56
CA MET A 129 -13.44 29.41 18.04
C MET A 129 -14.87 29.10 17.57
N LEU A 130 -15.34 27.85 17.59
CA LEU A 130 -16.67 27.48 17.05
C LEU A 130 -17.57 26.76 18.06
N ARG A 131 -17.66 27.26 19.29
CA ARG A 131 -18.64 26.73 20.28
C ARG A 131 -19.86 27.60 20.55
N ASN A 132 -20.00 28.78 19.93
CA ASN A 132 -21.16 29.65 20.13
C ASN A 132 -21.70 30.28 18.83
N LEU A 133 -22.05 29.45 17.85
CA LEU A 133 -23.04 29.78 16.81
C LEU A 133 -23.91 28.56 16.54
#